data_AF-A0A3L8GFG6-F1
#
_entry.id   AF-A0A3L8GFG6-F1
#
_cell.length_a   1.000
_cell.length_b   1.000
_cell.length_c   1.000
_cell.angle_alpha   90.00
_cell.angle_beta   90.00
_cell.angle_gamma   90.00
#
_symmetry.space_group_name_H-M   'P 1'
#
loop_
_entity.id
_entity.type
_entity.pdbx_description
1 polymer ?
#
loop_
_entity_poly.entity_id
_entity_poly.type
_entity_poly.pdbx_seq_one_letter_code
_entity_poly.pdbx_strand_id
1 'polypeptide(L)'
;MVEAVALVWIVEKALYGNVKKIEKASRSEFRSALYGNLFWTNFSDNRATKGKIIFAWFFTTFITLFGFSPLLIIDIISKTIGDKIGSEIFGFSILGIMPACAIIIIWQNNLIRFFRIARLYQQRKLKVTNSD
;
A
#
# COMPACT_ATOMS: atom_id res chain seq x y z
N MET A 1 8.61 14.56 8.53
CA MET A 1 8.18 14.62 7.10
C MET A 1 9.31 14.18 6.16
N VAL A 2 10.56 14.55 6.43
CA VAL A 2 11.74 14.05 5.70
C VAL A 2 11.86 12.53 5.80
N GLU A 3 11.55 11.95 6.95
CA GLU A 3 11.57 10.49 7.18
C GLU A 3 10.59 9.77 6.26
N ALA A 4 9.40 10.33 6.03
CA ALA A 4 8.40 9.74 5.16
C ALA A 4 8.88 9.70 3.71
N VAL A 5 9.48 10.80 3.23
CA VAL A 5 10.03 10.89 1.88
C VAL A 5 11.22 9.93 1.72
N ALA A 6 12.10 9.85 2.72
CA ALA A 6 13.24 8.93 2.71
C ALA A 6 12.81 7.46 2.67
N LEU A 7 11.80 7.08 3.46
CA LEU A 7 11.26 5.72 3.47
C LEU A 7 10.62 5.35 2.12
N VAL A 8 9.79 6.23 1.56
CA VAL A 8 9.18 6.02 0.24
C VAL A 8 10.27 5.87 -0.83
N TRP A 9 11.31 6.72 -0.79
CA TRP A 9 12.43 6.66 -1.73
C TRP A 9 13.25 5.37 -1.62
N ILE A 10 13.55 4.91 -0.40
CA ILE A 10 14.26 3.63 -0.19
C ILE A 10 13.46 2.48 -0.77
N VAL A 11 12.14 2.46 -0.51
CA VAL A 11 11.24 1.43 -1.06
C VAL A 11 11.21 1.46 -2.58
N GLU A 12 11.11 2.65 -3.18
CA GLU A 12 11.13 2.82 -4.63
C GLU A 12 12.44 2.33 -5.24
N LYS A 13 13.58 2.71 -4.64
CA LYS A 13 14.90 2.28 -5.09
C LYS A 13 15.11 0.77 -4.91
N ALA A 14 14.62 0.19 -3.82
CA ALA A 14 14.73 -1.25 -3.57
C ALA A 14 13.88 -2.07 -4.55
N LEU A 15 12.64 -1.63 -4.83
CA LEU A 15 11.70 -2.34 -5.69
C LEU A 15 11.98 -2.14 -7.19
N TYR A 16 12.29 -0.91 -7.60
CA TYR A 16 12.38 -0.55 -9.00
C TYR A 16 13.82 -0.28 -9.48
N GLY A 17 14.78 -0.12 -8.57
CA GLY A 17 16.16 0.25 -8.94
C GLY A 17 16.88 -0.76 -9.83
N ASN A 18 16.46 -2.03 -9.82
CA ASN A 18 17.04 -3.09 -10.64
C ASN A 18 16.18 -3.50 -11.84
N VAL A 19 15.01 -2.88 -12.03
CA VAL A 19 14.08 -3.24 -13.12
C VAL A 19 14.45 -2.44 -14.37
N LYS A 20 15.30 -3.03 -15.23
CA LYS A 20 15.83 -2.35 -16.44
C LYS A 20 14.80 -2.15 -17.55
N LYS A 21 13.71 -2.94 -17.59
CA LYS A 21 12.60 -2.79 -18.55
C LYS A 21 11.28 -3.22 -17.92
N ILE A 22 10.24 -2.41 -18.08
CA ILE A 22 8.86 -2.74 -17.72
C ILE A 22 8.27 -3.51 -18.90
N GLU A 23 8.50 -4.82 -18.95
CA GLU A 23 7.83 -5.69 -19.90
C GLU A 23 6.42 -6.03 -19.38
N LYS A 24 5.45 -6.16 -20.29
CA LYS A 24 4.10 -6.58 -19.90
C LYS A 24 4.19 -8.03 -19.41
N ALA A 25 3.78 -8.26 -18.16
CA ALA A 25 3.68 -9.59 -17.60
C ALA A 25 2.85 -10.50 -18.52
N SER A 26 3.34 -11.71 -18.76
CA SER A 26 2.56 -12.74 -19.43
C SER A 26 1.40 -13.19 -18.56
N ARG A 27 0.44 -13.87 -19.18
CA ARG A 27 -0.74 -14.37 -18.47
C ARG A 27 -0.38 -15.38 -17.37
N SER A 28 0.59 -16.26 -17.62
CA SER A 28 1.05 -17.29 -16.69
C SER A 28 1.81 -16.68 -15.50
N GLU A 29 2.70 -15.72 -15.75
CA GLU A 29 3.41 -14.97 -14.71
C GLU A 29 2.45 -14.18 -13.84
N PHE A 30 1.50 -13.46 -14.45
CA PHE A 30 0.48 -12.72 -13.70
C PHE A 30 -0.37 -13.66 -12.84
N ARG A 31 -0.74 -14.84 -13.38
CA ARG A 31 -1.46 -15.86 -12.62
C ARG A 31 -0.63 -16.31 -11.41
N SER A 32 0.63 -16.67 -11.62
CA SER A 32 1.51 -17.12 -10.55
C SER A 32 1.63 -16.07 -9.45
N ALA A 33 1.85 -14.81 -9.83
CA ALA A 33 1.93 -13.67 -8.91
C ALA A 33 0.62 -13.43 -8.15
N LEU A 34 -0.54 -13.56 -8.82
CA LEU A 34 -1.85 -13.37 -8.19
C LEU A 34 -2.14 -14.46 -7.16
N TYR A 35 -1.97 -15.73 -7.53
CA TYR A 35 -2.31 -16.86 -6.68
C TYR A 35 -1.24 -17.17 -5.61
N GLY A 36 -0.02 -16.68 -5.79
CA GLY A 36 1.04 -16.70 -4.76
C GLY A 36 0.98 -15.53 -3.78
N ASN A 37 0.06 -14.57 -3.97
CA ASN A 37 -0.03 -13.39 -3.11
C ASN A 37 -0.76 -13.71 -1.80
N LEU A 38 -0.15 -13.36 -0.65
CA LEU A 38 -0.74 -13.59 0.67
C LEU A 38 -2.11 -12.93 0.84
N PHE A 39 -2.33 -11.72 0.33
CA PHE A 39 -3.66 -11.10 0.41
C PHE A 39 -4.70 -11.91 -0.33
N TRP A 40 -4.33 -12.51 -1.47
CA TRP A 40 -5.25 -13.31 -2.27
C TRP A 40 -5.57 -14.66 -1.62
N THR A 41 -4.55 -15.35 -1.12
CA THR A 41 -4.70 -16.68 -0.49
C THR A 41 -5.44 -16.64 0.84
N ASN A 42 -5.45 -15.50 1.55
CA ASN A 42 -6.22 -15.32 2.77
C ASN A 42 -7.74 -15.25 2.54
N PHE A 43 -8.20 -15.07 1.30
CA PHE A 43 -9.64 -15.17 1.02
C PHE A 43 -10.03 -16.61 0.75
N SER A 44 -11.11 -17.05 1.40
CA SER A 44 -11.70 -18.38 1.20
C SER A 44 -12.09 -18.65 -0.26
N ASP A 45 -12.45 -17.61 -1.02
CA ASP A 45 -12.69 -17.71 -2.45
C ASP A 45 -11.56 -17.06 -3.27
N ASN A 46 -11.17 -17.72 -4.36
CA ASN A 46 -10.21 -17.18 -5.31
C ASN A 46 -10.90 -16.34 -6.40
N ARG A 47 -11.89 -15.53 -6.05
CA ARG A 47 -12.61 -14.64 -7.00
C ARG A 47 -12.51 -13.19 -6.57
N ALA A 48 -12.32 -12.29 -7.53
CA ALA A 48 -12.36 -10.86 -7.29
C ALA A 48 -13.82 -10.38 -7.36
N THR A 49 -14.59 -10.66 -6.31
CA THR A 49 -16.00 -10.29 -6.20
C THR A 49 -16.17 -8.77 -6.02
N LYS A 50 -17.38 -8.25 -6.31
CA LYS A 50 -17.72 -6.85 -6.03
C LYS A 50 -17.55 -6.52 -4.53
N GLY A 51 -17.89 -7.46 -3.65
CA GLY A 51 -17.74 -7.32 -2.20
C GLY A 51 -16.28 -7.07 -1.78
N LYS A 52 -15.30 -7.80 -2.33
CA LYS A 52 -13.88 -7.56 -2.02
C LYS A 52 -13.38 -6.19 -2.48
N ILE A 53 -13.90 -5.68 -3.59
CA ILE A 53 -13.58 -4.32 -4.06
C ILE A 53 -14.17 -3.26 -3.11
N ILE A 54 -15.39 -3.47 -2.61
CA ILE A 54 -16.02 -2.59 -1.60
C ILE A 54 -15.25 -2.65 -0.29
N PHE A 55 -14.85 -3.85 0.16
CA PHE A 55 -13.99 -4.03 1.32
C PHE A 55 -12.65 -3.29 1.15
N ALA A 56 -12.00 -3.43 0.00
CA ALA A 56 -10.76 -2.72 -0.29
C ALA A 56 -10.94 -1.19 -0.25
N TRP A 57 -12.09 -0.69 -0.70
CA TRP A 57 -12.46 0.72 -0.57
C TRP A 57 -12.57 1.13 0.90
N PHE A 58 -13.35 0.40 1.70
CA PHE A 58 -13.48 0.66 3.13
C PHE A 58 -12.13 0.64 3.84
N PHE A 59 -11.31 -0.38 3.58
CA PHE A 59 -9.97 -0.52 4.15
C PHE A 59 -9.06 0.65 3.75
N THR A 60 -9.06 1.04 2.46
CA THR A 60 -8.22 2.15 1.99
C THR A 60 -8.66 3.48 2.60
N THR A 61 -9.97 3.73 2.70
CA THR A 61 -10.50 4.92 3.39
C THR A 61 -10.11 4.92 4.86
N PHE A 62 -10.21 3.79 5.54
CA PHE A 62 -9.79 3.63 6.93
C PHE A 62 -8.30 3.98 7.10
N ILE A 63 -7.42 3.38 6.30
CA ILE A 63 -5.98 3.70 6.33
C ILE A 63 -5.71 5.17 6.02
N THR A 64 -6.48 5.78 5.12
CA THR A 64 -6.35 7.21 4.81
C THR A 64 -6.67 8.06 6.04
N LEU A 65 -7.78 7.81 6.71
CA LEU A 65 -8.18 8.54 7.92
C LEU A 65 -7.12 8.41 9.04
N PHE A 66 -6.61 7.21 9.26
CA PHE A 66 -5.53 6.98 10.25
C PHE A 66 -4.18 7.54 9.79
N GLY A 67 -3.90 7.54 8.49
CA GLY A 67 -2.69 8.13 7.91
C GLY A 67 -2.61 9.64 8.10
N PHE A 68 -3.74 10.32 8.28
CA PHE A 68 -3.82 11.74 8.64
C PHE A 68 -3.84 11.99 10.16
N SER A 69 -3.89 10.95 11.00
CA SER A 69 -3.84 11.14 12.45
C SER A 69 -2.57 11.83 12.98
N PRO A 70 -1.41 11.85 12.28
CA PRO A 70 -0.28 12.71 12.62
C PRO A 70 -0.67 14.19 12.74
N LEU A 71 -1.60 14.69 11.92
CA LEU A 71 -2.07 16.08 11.99
C LEU A 71 -2.74 16.39 13.34
N LEU A 72 -3.38 15.39 13.96
CA LEU A 72 -4.06 15.51 15.24
C LEU A 72 -3.05 15.46 16.42
N ILE A 73 -1.90 14.83 16.22
CA ILE A 73 -0.87 14.63 17.25
C ILE A 73 0.12 15.81 17.29
N ILE A 74 0.21 16.61 16.21
CA ILE A 74 1.06 17.82 16.16
C ILE A 74 0.74 18.79 17.30
N ASP A 75 -0.55 19.05 17.58
CA ASP A 75 -0.97 19.96 18.66
C ASP A 75 -0.52 19.44 20.04
N ILE A 76 -0.66 18.13 20.27
CA ILE A 76 -0.24 17.46 21.51
C ILE A 76 1.27 17.58 21.69
N ILE A 77 2.04 17.24 20.66
CA ILE A 77 3.51 17.33 20.71
C ILE A 77 3.95 18.77 20.94
N SER A 78 3.32 19.74 20.26
CA SER A 78 3.69 21.15 20.41
C SER A 78 3.52 21.67 21.84
N LYS A 79 2.55 21.12 22.59
CA LYS A 79 2.30 21.45 24.00
C LYS A 79 3.21 20.71 24.97
N THR A 80 3.82 19.61 24.56
CA THR A 80 4.74 18.83 25.38
C THR A 80 6.20 19.26 25.22
N ILE A 81 6.55 19.96 24.13
CA ILE A 81 7.92 20.49 23.90
C ILE A 81 8.44 21.22 25.14
N GLY A 82 9.40 20.61 25.83
CA GLY A 82 10.04 21.15 27.05
C GLY A 82 9.79 20.32 28.31
N ASP A 83 8.88 19.35 28.28
CA ASP A 83 8.70 18.35 29.32
C ASP A 83 9.71 17.19 29.18
N LYS A 84 9.66 16.19 30.07
CA LYS A 84 10.59 15.05 30.02
C LYS A 84 10.54 14.35 28.66
N ILE A 85 11.66 14.40 27.94
CA ILE A 85 11.98 13.90 26.57
C ILE A 85 11.50 12.46 26.22
N GLY A 86 11.01 11.68 27.19
CA GLY A 86 10.65 10.26 26.98
C GLY A 86 9.46 10.02 26.04
N SER A 87 8.34 10.74 26.21
CA SER A 87 7.09 10.48 25.47
C SER A 87 7.06 11.17 24.09
N GLU A 88 7.78 12.27 23.94
CA GLU A 88 7.83 13.06 22.71
C GLU A 88 8.50 12.31 21.56
N ILE A 89 9.58 11.57 21.84
CA ILE A 89 10.32 10.78 20.84
C ILE A 89 9.40 9.77 20.14
N PHE A 90 8.50 9.14 20.89
CA PHE A 90 7.52 8.22 20.35
C PHE A 90 6.49 8.94 19.45
N GLY A 91 6.00 10.11 19.88
CA GLY A 91 5.11 10.95 19.09
C GLY A 91 5.74 11.41 17.77
N PHE A 92 6.98 11.91 17.82
CA PHE A 92 7.74 12.31 16.63
C PHE A 92 7.97 11.14 15.65
N SER A 93 8.24 9.94 16.18
CA SER A 93 8.41 8.74 15.34
C SER A 93 7.12 8.39 14.58
N ILE A 94 5.97 8.50 15.24
CA ILE A 94 4.65 8.30 14.60
C ILE A 94 4.38 9.39 13.55
N LEU A 95 4.73 10.65 13.82
CA LEU A 95 4.60 11.74 12.84
C LEU A 95 5.40 11.50 11.56
N GLY A 96 6.56 10.85 11.66
CA GLY A 96 7.42 10.54 10.50
C GLY A 96 6.99 9.28 9.75
N ILE A 97 6.76 8.18 10.46
CA ILE A 97 6.59 6.85 9.85
C ILE A 97 5.17 6.65 9.32
N MET A 98 4.15 7.12 10.05
CA MET A 98 2.77 6.81 9.72
C MET A 98 2.29 7.43 8.38
N PRO A 99 2.66 8.68 8.04
CA PRO A 99 2.40 9.20 6.70
C PRO A 99 3.08 8.39 5.60
N ALA A 100 4.31 7.89 5.85
CA ALA A 100 5.05 7.08 4.89
C ALA A 100 4.32 5.77 4.58
N CYS A 101 3.91 5.06 5.64
CA CYS A 101 3.14 3.82 5.53
C CYS A 101 1.80 4.05 4.82
N ALA A 102 1.10 5.13 5.15
CA ALA A 102 -0.16 5.49 4.50
C ALA A 102 0.06 5.75 2.99
N ILE A 103 1.09 6.50 2.61
CA ILE A 103 1.41 6.76 1.20
C ILE A 103 1.69 5.45 0.46
N ILE A 104 2.52 4.56 1.03
CA ILE A 104 2.85 3.28 0.40
C ILE A 104 1.59 2.41 0.22
N ILE A 105 0.73 2.30 1.25
CA ILE A 105 -0.47 1.46 1.19
C ILE A 105 -1.52 2.05 0.23
N ILE A 106 -1.71 3.38 0.24
CA ILE A 106 -2.73 4.05 -0.58
C ILE A 106 -2.31 4.12 -2.06
N TRP A 107 -1.03 4.34 -2.35
CA TRP A 107 -0.57 4.59 -3.71
C TRP A 107 0.15 3.39 -4.33
N GLN A 108 1.22 2.90 -3.69
CA GLN A 108 2.05 1.82 -4.25
C GLN A 108 1.37 0.45 -4.15
N ASN A 109 0.83 0.12 -2.97
CA ASN A 109 0.18 -1.16 -2.66
C ASN A 109 -1.34 -1.04 -2.53
N ASN A 110 -1.95 -0.27 -3.44
CA ASN A 110 -3.38 0.00 -3.40
C ASN A 110 -4.21 -1.30 -3.63
N LEU A 111 -4.89 -1.74 -2.57
CA LEU A 111 -5.74 -2.93 -2.58
C LEU A 111 -6.88 -2.84 -3.60
N ILE A 112 -7.47 -1.65 -3.81
CA ILE A 112 -8.55 -1.45 -4.79
C ILE A 112 -8.03 -1.74 -6.19
N ARG A 113 -6.85 -1.23 -6.54
CA ARG A 113 -6.19 -1.47 -7.83
C ARG A 113 -5.90 -2.95 -8.02
N PHE A 114 -5.35 -3.61 -6.99
CA PHE A 114 -5.08 -5.05 -7.01
C PHE A 114 -6.35 -5.86 -7.35
N PHE A 115 -7.45 -5.68 -6.61
CA PHE A 115 -8.69 -6.43 -6.87
C PHE A 115 -9.33 -6.09 -8.22
N ARG A 116 -9.24 -4.83 -8.68
CA ARG A 116 -9.73 -4.45 -10.02
C ARG A 116 -8.96 -5.18 -11.12
N ILE A 117 -7.64 -5.26 -11.03
CA ILE A 117 -6.81 -5.98 -12.01
C ILE A 117 -7.09 -7.48 -11.94
N ALA A 118 -7.15 -8.06 -10.74
CA ALA A 118 -7.50 -9.47 -10.55
C ALA A 118 -8.87 -9.80 -11.19
N ARG A 119 -9.85 -8.90 -11.06
CA ARG A 119 -11.16 -9.04 -11.71
C ARG A 119 -11.08 -8.98 -13.23
N LEU A 120 -10.32 -8.03 -13.79
CA LEU A 120 -10.12 -7.93 -15.24
C LEU A 120 -9.44 -9.18 -15.80
N TYR A 121 -8.47 -9.73 -15.07
CA TYR A 121 -7.80 -10.99 -15.40
C TYR A 121 -8.81 -12.15 -15.46
N GLN A 122 -9.65 -12.29 -14.42
CA GLN A 122 -10.68 -13.34 -14.37
C GLN A 122 -11.72 -13.21 -15.47
N GLN A 123 -12.06 -11.98 -15.87
CA GLN A 123 -12.97 -11.70 -16.98
C GLN A 123 -12.33 -11.85 -18.37
N ARG A 124 -11.03 -12.23 -18.45
CA ARG A 124 -10.24 -12.26 -19.69
C ARG A 124 -10.18 -10.92 -20.44
N LYS A 125 -10.36 -9.81 -19.71
CA LYS A 125 -10.34 -8.44 -20.26
C LYS A 125 -9.00 -7.73 -20.01
N LEU A 126 -8.08 -8.37 -19.30
CA LEU A 126 -6.77 -7.80 -19.02
C LEU A 126 -5.87 -7.90 -20.27
N LYS A 127 -5.28 -6.77 -20.67
CA LYS A 127 -4.31 -6.72 -21.78
C LYS A 127 -2.93 -7.19 -21.28
N VAL A 128 -2.74 -8.50 -21.23
CA VAL A 128 -1.45 -9.16 -20.98
C VAL A 128 -0.88 -9.73 -22.27
N THR A 129 0.43 -9.92 -22.33
CA THR A 129 1.05 -10.66 -23.42
C THR A 129 0.58 -12.12 -23.34
N ASN A 130 0.11 -12.68 -24.46
CA ASN A 130 -0.13 -14.12 -24.53
C ASN A 130 1.25 -14.78 -24.53
N SER A 131 1.56 -15.52 -23.48
CA SER A 131 2.63 -16.51 -23.54
C SER A 131 2.04 -17.70 -24.30
N ASP A 132 2.45 -17.85 -25.56
CA ASP A 132 2.21 -19.06 -26.35
C ASP A 132 2.78 -20.31 -25.63
#